data_AF-A0A8H7RDJ0-F1
#
_entry.id   AF-A0A8H7RDJ0-F1
#
_cell.length_a   1.000
_cell.length_b   1.000
_cell.length_c   1.000
_cell.angle_alpha   90.00
_cell.angle_beta   90.00
_cell.angle_gamma   90.00
#
_symmetry.space_group_name_H-M   'P 1'
#
loop_
_entity.id
_entity.type
_entity.pdbx_description
1 polymer ?
#
loop_
_entity_poly.entity_id
_entity_poly.type
_entity_poly.pdbx_seq_one_letter_code
_entity_poly.pdbx_strand_id
1 'polypeptide(L)'
;MSMRLPSADELEQLEDIEKQWAVKAMHHAETYFKLISAIDPRQLRLTNIDDEILKDFEENFPEINVEHLEENDFKTPAAKEKWRLFVNKYEKRVNEYNFGSLIRIDCKEDYTEQNTMFGVRMQFYAIEIARNKKGLNDSLRKK
;
A
#
# COMPACT_ATOMS: atom_id res chain seq x y z
N MET A 1 -10.39 20.50 -26.17
CA MET A 1 -11.42 20.04 -25.22
C MET A 1 -11.38 20.97 -24.03
N SER A 2 -12.41 21.80 -23.84
CA SER A 2 -12.48 22.72 -22.69
C SER A 2 -12.61 21.92 -21.41
N MET A 3 -11.59 21.97 -20.53
CA MET A 3 -11.73 21.52 -19.14
C MET A 3 -12.73 22.46 -18.46
N ARG A 4 -13.94 21.97 -18.23
CA ARG A 4 -14.92 22.62 -17.36
C ARG A 4 -14.33 22.60 -15.96
N LEU A 5 -14.21 23.76 -15.33
CA LEU A 5 -13.88 23.83 -13.90
C LEU A 5 -15.00 23.11 -13.14
N PRO A 6 -14.68 22.17 -12.23
CA PRO A 6 -15.67 21.52 -11.39
C PRO A 6 -16.44 22.56 -10.58
N SER A 7 -17.72 22.30 -10.34
CA SER A 7 -18.57 23.21 -9.56
C SER A 7 -18.16 23.18 -8.07
N ALA A 8 -18.46 24.23 -7.30
CA ALA A 8 -18.12 24.29 -5.87
C ALA A 8 -18.65 23.08 -5.08
N ASP A 9 -19.86 22.62 -5.42
CA ASP A 9 -20.45 21.39 -4.88
C ASP A 9 -19.60 20.14 -5.20
N GLU A 10 -19.07 20.02 -6.43
CA GLU A 10 -18.20 18.90 -6.80
C GLU A 10 -16.83 18.97 -6.10
N LEU A 11 -16.32 20.17 -5.86
CA LEU A 11 -15.08 20.39 -5.11
C LEU A 11 -15.25 20.06 -3.62
N GLU A 12 -16.38 20.43 -3.00
CA GLU A 12 -16.71 20.05 -1.62
C GLU A 12 -16.85 18.53 -1.49
N GLN A 13 -17.56 17.89 -2.42
CA GLN A 13 -17.68 16.43 -2.46
C GLN A 13 -16.31 15.74 -2.62
N LEU A 14 -15.43 16.25 -3.47
CA LEU A 14 -14.07 15.73 -3.65
C LEU A 14 -13.27 15.86 -2.34
N GLU A 15 -13.32 17.01 -1.68
CA GLU A 15 -12.60 17.23 -0.42
C GLU A 15 -13.13 16.31 0.71
N ASP A 16 -14.44 16.12 0.80
CA ASP A 16 -15.05 15.19 1.76
C ASP A 16 -14.68 13.73 1.48
N ILE A 17 -14.63 13.34 0.19
CA ILE A 17 -14.20 12.00 -0.23
C ILE A 17 -12.71 11.78 0.13
N GLU A 18 -11.85 12.76 -0.15
CA GLU A 18 -10.43 12.69 0.18
C GLU A 18 -10.20 12.60 1.70
N LYS A 19 -10.95 13.35 2.51
CA LYS A 19 -10.94 13.23 3.98
C LYS A 19 -11.36 11.83 4.42
N GLN A 20 -12.45 11.29 3.88
CA GLN A 20 -12.90 9.94 4.21
C GLN A 20 -11.89 8.86 3.83
N TRP A 21 -11.22 9.03 2.67
CA TRP A 21 -10.16 8.14 2.23
C TRP A 21 -8.95 8.21 3.14
N ALA A 22 -8.51 9.41 3.54
CA ALA A 22 -7.42 9.59 4.48
C ALA A 22 -7.71 8.93 5.84
N VAL A 23 -8.91 9.14 6.39
CA VAL A 23 -9.34 8.51 7.66
C VAL A 23 -9.32 6.97 7.55
N LYS A 24 -9.84 6.42 6.44
CA LYS A 24 -9.85 4.96 6.24
C LYS A 24 -8.46 4.39 6.01
N ALA A 25 -7.58 5.11 5.31
CA ALA A 25 -6.18 4.73 5.12
C ALA A 25 -5.40 4.74 6.45
N MET A 26 -5.62 5.76 7.28
CA MET A 26 -5.02 5.87 8.61
C MET A 26 -5.51 4.76 9.55
N HIS A 27 -6.82 4.52 9.64
CA HIS A 27 -7.35 3.41 10.44
C HIS A 27 -6.81 2.05 9.99
N HIS A 28 -6.67 1.84 8.68
CA HIS A 28 -6.10 0.62 8.13
C HIS A 28 -4.63 0.47 8.53
N ALA A 29 -3.83 1.54 8.42
CA ALA A 29 -2.44 1.56 8.83
C ALA A 29 -2.27 1.25 10.32
N GLU A 30 -3.05 1.90 11.19
CA GLU A 30 -3.02 1.66 12.63
C GLU A 30 -3.43 0.23 13.00
N THR A 31 -4.48 -0.29 12.36
CA THR A 31 -4.97 -1.66 12.59
C THR A 31 -3.91 -2.67 12.16
N TYR A 32 -3.34 -2.48 10.97
CA TYR A 32 -2.28 -3.33 10.46
C TYR A 32 -1.03 -3.28 11.35
N PHE A 33 -0.62 -2.08 11.77
CA PHE A 33 0.53 -1.91 12.66
C PHE A 33 0.34 -2.63 14.00
N LYS A 34 -0.86 -2.54 14.59
CA LYS A 34 -1.22 -3.29 15.81
C LYS A 34 -1.14 -4.80 15.59
N LEU A 35 -1.60 -5.30 14.44
CA LEU A 35 -1.54 -6.72 14.11
C LEU A 35 -0.10 -7.23 14.02
N ILE A 36 0.76 -6.59 13.22
CA ILE A 36 2.17 -7.01 13.07
C ILE A 36 2.97 -6.84 14.36
N SER A 37 2.58 -5.92 15.24
CA SER A 37 3.23 -5.72 16.53
C SER A 37 2.81 -6.75 17.59
N ALA A 38 1.63 -7.37 17.43
CA ALA A 38 1.03 -8.27 18.43
C ALA A 38 1.15 -9.75 18.07
N ILE A 39 1.13 -10.11 16.79
CA ILE A 39 1.18 -11.50 16.32
C ILE A 39 2.29 -11.71 15.30
N ASP A 40 2.63 -12.98 15.03
CA ASP A 40 3.66 -13.33 14.06
C ASP A 40 3.25 -12.88 12.64
N PRO A 41 4.02 -11.98 12.01
CA PRO A 41 3.65 -11.44 10.71
C PRO A 41 3.61 -12.51 9.61
N ARG A 42 4.30 -13.65 9.76
CA ARG A 42 4.26 -14.73 8.77
C ARG A 42 2.94 -15.51 8.78
N GLN A 43 2.20 -15.42 9.88
CA GLN A 43 0.87 -16.03 10.00
C GLN A 43 -0.26 -15.11 9.52
N LEU A 44 0.02 -13.81 9.36
CA LEU A 44 -0.94 -12.85 8.83
C LEU A 44 -1.19 -13.08 7.35
N ARG A 45 -2.47 -13.33 7.02
CA ARG A 45 -2.95 -13.30 5.64
C ARG A 45 -3.72 -12.02 5.38
N LEU A 46 -3.24 -11.24 4.43
CA LEU A 46 -3.83 -9.97 4.02
C LEU A 46 -4.91 -10.19 2.96
N THR A 47 -4.72 -11.16 2.08
CA THR A 47 -5.66 -11.56 1.04
C THR A 47 -5.72 -13.08 0.90
N ASN A 48 -6.72 -13.58 0.17
CA ASN A 48 -6.83 -15.01 -0.13
C ASN A 48 -5.75 -15.52 -1.10
N ILE A 49 -5.08 -14.61 -1.82
CA ILE A 49 -4.14 -14.91 -2.91
C ILE A 49 -2.74 -14.37 -2.62
N ASP A 50 -2.37 -14.25 -1.34
CA ASP A 50 -1.10 -13.64 -0.93
C ASP A 50 0.13 -14.26 -1.60
N ASP A 51 0.17 -15.59 -1.72
CA ASP A 51 1.28 -16.30 -2.39
C ASP A 51 1.36 -15.99 -3.89
N GLU A 52 0.23 -15.79 -4.57
CA GLU A 52 0.22 -15.37 -5.99
C GLU A 52 0.70 -13.93 -6.13
N ILE A 53 0.22 -13.03 -5.28
CA ILE A 53 0.62 -11.62 -5.27
C ILE A 53 2.11 -11.48 -5.01
N LEU A 54 2.64 -12.21 -4.02
CA LEU A 54 4.06 -12.21 -3.69
C LEU A 54 4.90 -12.63 -4.88
N LYS A 55 4.55 -13.77 -5.48
CA LYS A 55 5.30 -14.31 -6.62
C LYS A 55 5.29 -13.34 -7.79
N ASP A 56 4.12 -12.81 -8.13
CA ASP A 56 3.98 -11.84 -9.23
C ASP A 56 4.74 -10.54 -8.92
N PHE A 57 4.74 -10.09 -7.67
CA PHE A 57 5.52 -8.92 -7.24
C PHE A 57 7.03 -9.18 -7.37
N GLU A 58 7.54 -10.32 -6.93
CA GLU A 58 8.95 -10.66 -7.07
C GLU A 58 9.39 -10.85 -8.53
N GLU A 59 8.48 -11.32 -9.41
CA GLU A 59 8.73 -11.43 -10.85
C GLU A 59 8.69 -10.07 -11.57
N ASN A 60 7.78 -9.16 -11.20
CA ASN A 60 7.62 -7.86 -11.87
C ASN A 60 8.54 -6.77 -11.30
N PHE A 61 8.87 -6.85 -10.01
CA PHE A 61 9.62 -5.86 -9.24
C PHE A 61 10.78 -6.49 -8.45
N PRO A 62 11.69 -7.24 -9.10
CA PRO A 62 12.83 -7.85 -8.41
C PRO A 62 13.83 -6.82 -7.86
N GLU A 63 13.81 -5.61 -8.40
CA GLU A 63 14.66 -4.48 -8.02
C GLU A 63 14.18 -3.74 -6.77
N ILE A 64 12.90 -3.88 -6.38
CA ILE A 64 12.33 -3.12 -5.26
C ILE A 64 12.77 -3.73 -3.93
N ASN A 65 13.48 -2.92 -3.14
CA ASN A 65 13.81 -3.27 -1.76
C ASN A 65 12.59 -3.05 -0.85
N VAL A 66 11.93 -4.15 -0.49
CA VAL A 66 10.78 -4.09 0.43
C VAL A 66 11.18 -3.72 1.86
N GLU A 67 12.46 -3.82 2.26
CA GLU A 67 12.90 -3.33 3.57
C GLU A 67 12.82 -1.80 3.64
N HIS A 68 13.38 -1.13 2.62
CA HIS A 68 13.43 0.32 2.50
C HIS A 68 13.01 0.71 1.07
N LEU A 69 11.81 1.27 0.94
CA LEU A 69 11.26 1.67 -0.35
C LEU A 69 11.93 2.96 -0.83
N GLU A 70 12.37 3.01 -2.09
CA GLU A 70 12.78 4.29 -2.67
C GLU A 70 11.62 4.98 -3.37
N GLU A 71 11.48 6.29 -3.17
CA GLU A 71 10.41 7.07 -3.83
C GLU A 71 10.49 7.01 -5.37
N ASN A 72 11.68 6.80 -5.93
CA ASN A 72 11.89 6.68 -7.37
C ASN A 72 11.18 5.45 -7.96
N ASP A 73 11.04 4.35 -7.21
CA ASP A 73 10.33 3.13 -7.61
C ASP A 73 8.80 3.29 -7.66
N PHE A 74 8.29 4.47 -7.29
CA PHE A 74 6.87 4.78 -7.31
C PHE A 74 6.55 6.06 -8.07
N LYS A 75 7.47 7.04 -8.06
CA LYS A 75 7.26 8.35 -8.69
C LYS A 75 7.65 8.39 -10.17
N THR A 76 8.56 7.52 -10.61
CA THR A 76 9.02 7.51 -12.01
C THR A 76 7.88 7.10 -12.96
N PRO A 77 7.87 7.61 -14.21
CA PRO A 77 6.80 7.30 -15.17
C PRO A 77 6.74 5.81 -15.51
N ALA A 78 7.90 5.16 -15.65
CA ALA A 78 7.99 3.71 -15.90
C ALA A 78 7.43 2.90 -14.71
N ALA A 79 7.75 3.28 -13.47
CA ALA A 79 7.20 2.63 -12.29
C ALA A 79 5.69 2.80 -12.18
N LYS A 80 5.17 4.00 -12.41
CA LYS A 80 3.72 4.27 -12.41
C LYS A 80 2.98 3.38 -13.40
N GLU A 81 3.55 3.19 -14.60
CA GLU A 81 2.96 2.31 -15.61
C GLU A 81 3.02 0.83 -15.19
N LYS A 82 4.17 0.34 -14.71
CA LYS A 82 4.31 -1.02 -14.17
C LYS A 82 3.30 -1.28 -13.04
N TRP A 83 3.25 -0.38 -12.05
CA TRP A 83 2.30 -0.48 -10.94
C TRP A 83 0.85 -0.45 -11.44
N ARG A 84 0.51 0.39 -12.42
CA ARG A 84 -0.84 0.43 -12.97
C ARG A 84 -1.24 -0.89 -13.63
N LEU A 85 -0.34 -1.51 -14.39
CA LEU A 85 -0.57 -2.83 -15.00
C LEU A 85 -0.75 -3.91 -13.92
N PHE A 86 0.12 -3.91 -12.92
CA PHE A 86 0.05 -4.82 -11.78
C PHE A 86 -1.28 -4.65 -11.03
N VAL A 87 -1.65 -3.43 -10.65
CA VAL A 87 -2.88 -3.10 -9.90
C VAL A 87 -4.13 -3.53 -10.68
N ASN A 88 -4.21 -3.22 -11.99
CA ASN A 88 -5.35 -3.61 -12.84
C ASN A 88 -5.53 -5.13 -12.98
N LYS A 89 -4.44 -5.90 -12.91
CA LYS A 89 -4.50 -7.37 -12.96
C LYS A 89 -5.34 -7.96 -11.82
N TYR A 90 -5.35 -7.29 -10.67
CA TYR A 90 -6.07 -7.73 -9.46
C TYR A 90 -7.44 -7.09 -9.27
N GLU A 91 -7.93 -6.27 -10.20
CA GLU A 91 -9.22 -5.58 -10.10
C GLU A 91 -10.38 -6.52 -9.75
N LYS A 92 -10.42 -7.71 -10.36
CA LYS A 92 -11.50 -8.70 -10.15
C LYS A 92 -11.22 -9.69 -9.03
N ARG A 93 -10.02 -9.64 -8.44
CA ARG A 93 -9.52 -10.60 -7.45
C ARG A 93 -9.47 -10.01 -6.06
N VAL A 94 -9.10 -8.73 -5.96
CA VAL A 94 -8.91 -8.00 -4.70
C VAL A 94 -9.94 -6.89 -4.64
N ASN A 95 -10.77 -6.93 -3.59
CA ASN A 95 -11.74 -5.88 -3.35
C ASN A 95 -11.00 -4.60 -2.91
N GLU A 96 -11.46 -3.44 -3.39
CA GLU A 96 -10.85 -2.15 -3.05
C GLU A 96 -9.35 -2.04 -3.44
N TYR A 97 -8.93 -2.77 -4.48
CA TYR A 97 -7.53 -2.82 -4.95
C TYR A 97 -6.92 -1.43 -5.25
N ASN A 98 -7.75 -0.48 -5.72
CA ASN A 98 -7.39 0.89 -6.06
C ASN A 98 -7.62 1.90 -4.93
N PHE A 99 -8.07 1.45 -3.74
CA PHE A 99 -8.35 2.33 -2.62
C PHE A 99 -7.05 2.87 -2.01
N GLY A 100 -7.05 4.14 -1.58
CA GLY A 100 -5.89 4.77 -0.96
C GLY A 100 -5.46 4.07 0.33
N SER A 101 -4.16 3.79 0.47
CA SER A 101 -3.59 3.17 1.66
C SER A 101 -2.25 3.80 1.98
N LEU A 102 -1.91 3.81 3.28
CA LEU A 102 -0.61 4.25 3.76
C LEU A 102 0.35 3.06 3.79
N ILE A 103 1.55 3.26 3.26
CA ILE A 103 2.62 2.25 3.18
C ILE A 103 3.83 2.84 3.89
N ARG A 104 4.52 2.02 4.68
CA ARG A 104 5.75 2.45 5.36
C ARG A 104 6.92 2.39 4.40
N ILE A 105 7.76 3.41 4.38
CA ILE A 105 8.96 3.47 3.55
C ILE A 105 9.96 2.45 4.09
N ASP A 106 10.32 2.58 5.36
CA ASP A 106 11.11 1.65 6.14
C ASP A 106 10.22 0.76 7.00
N CYS A 107 10.41 -0.56 6.88
CA CYS A 107 9.59 -1.53 7.60
C CYS A 107 9.90 -1.63 9.09
N LYS A 108 11.03 -1.09 9.56
CA LYS A 108 11.46 -1.15 10.98
C LYS A 108 10.97 0.05 11.78
N GLU A 109 10.48 1.08 11.12
CA GLU A 109 9.94 2.28 11.76
C GLU A 109 8.41 2.30 11.79
N ASP A 110 7.86 3.11 12.70
CA ASP A 110 6.44 3.38 12.82
C ASP A 110 5.90 4.23 11.64
N TYR A 111 4.58 4.35 11.54
CA TYR A 111 3.94 5.29 10.62
C TYR A 111 4.19 6.74 11.08
N THR A 112 5.21 7.38 10.51
CA THR A 112 5.52 8.80 10.71
C THR A 112 5.36 9.57 9.40
N GLU A 113 5.27 10.90 9.44
CA GLU A 113 5.16 11.73 8.22
C GLU A 113 6.33 11.48 7.25
N GLN A 114 7.54 11.23 7.76
CA GLN A 114 8.73 10.98 6.96
C GLN A 114 8.87 9.52 6.51
N ASN A 115 8.29 8.58 7.26
CA ASN A 115 8.34 7.14 6.97
C ASN A 115 7.07 6.61 6.29
N THR A 116 6.14 7.47 5.89
CA THR A 116 4.88 7.05 5.30
C THR A 116 4.75 7.59 3.90
N MET A 117 4.43 6.71 2.96
CA MET A 117 4.07 7.07 1.60
C MET A 117 2.63 6.70 1.31
N PHE A 118 1.98 7.50 0.46
CA PHE A 118 0.66 7.20 -0.05
C PHE A 118 0.75 6.28 -1.26
N GLY A 119 -0.02 5.19 -1.23
CA GLY A 119 -0.15 4.26 -2.35
C GLY A 119 -1.57 3.72 -2.44
N VAL A 120 -1.75 2.72 -3.29
CA VAL A 120 -3.02 1.98 -3.37
C VAL A 120 -2.95 0.71 -2.52
N ARG A 121 -4.12 0.18 -2.15
CA ARG A 121 -4.24 -1.04 -1.34
C ARG A 121 -3.46 -2.22 -1.95
N MET A 122 -3.47 -2.35 -3.27
CA MET A 122 -2.74 -3.41 -3.95
C MET A 122 -1.21 -3.27 -3.82
N GLN A 123 -0.69 -2.03 -3.86
CA GLN A 123 0.73 -1.76 -3.60
C GLN A 123 1.07 -2.11 -2.15
N PHE A 124 0.21 -1.71 -1.21
CA PHE A 124 0.34 -2.08 0.20
C PHE A 124 0.42 -3.59 0.38
N TYR A 125 -0.49 -4.36 -0.24
CA TYR A 125 -0.50 -5.81 -0.13
C TYR A 125 0.79 -6.42 -0.68
N ALA A 126 1.20 -6.07 -1.89
CA ALA A 126 2.42 -6.61 -2.49
C ALA A 126 3.65 -6.43 -1.59
N ILE A 127 3.82 -5.22 -1.05
CA ILE A 127 4.97 -4.87 -0.21
C ILE A 127 4.87 -5.53 1.17
N GLU A 128 3.74 -5.42 1.86
CA GLU A 128 3.59 -5.95 3.22
C GLU A 128 3.55 -7.48 3.25
N ILE A 129 2.99 -8.14 2.23
CA ILE A 129 3.09 -9.61 2.10
C ILE A 129 4.54 -10.04 1.99
N ALA A 130 5.33 -9.35 1.14
CA ALA A 130 6.75 -9.62 0.99
C ALA A 130 7.52 -9.38 2.30
N ARG A 131 7.24 -8.29 3.02
CA ARG A 131 7.84 -8.00 4.33
C ARG A 131 7.49 -9.07 5.36
N ASN A 132 6.22 -9.46 5.44
CA ASN A 132 5.72 -10.48 6.35
C ASN A 132 6.42 -11.83 6.11
N LYS A 133 6.47 -12.28 4.85
CA LYS A 133 7.08 -13.56 4.47
C LYS A 133 8.59 -13.56 4.69
N LYS A 134 9.28 -12.45 4.41
CA LYS A 134 10.71 -12.28 4.70
C LYS A 134 11.00 -12.10 6.21
N GLY A 135 9.97 -11.84 7.03
CA GLY A 135 10.13 -11.61 8.47
C GLY A 135 10.76 -10.26 8.80
N LEU A 136 10.65 -9.29 7.90
CA LEU A 136 11.21 -7.94 8.11
C LEU A 136 10.38 -7.14 9.13
N ASN A 137 9.07 -7.40 9.19
CA ASN A 137 8.17 -6.83 10.18
C ASN A 137 8.34 -7.45 11.59
N ASP A 138 9.15 -8.49 11.74
CA ASP A 138 9.36 -9.16 13.02
C ASP A 138 9.98 -8.24 14.06
N SER A 139 10.85 -7.32 13.61
CA SER A 139 11.52 -6.34 14.45
C SER A 139 10.57 -5.39 15.19
N LEU A 140 9.32 -5.26 14.72
CA LEU A 140 8.30 -4.41 15.32
C LEU A 140 7.47 -5.10 16.40
N ARG A 141 7.62 -6.42 16.56
CA ARG A 141 6.94 -7.12 17.64
C ARG A 141 7.47 -6.62 18.98
N LYS A 142 6.58 -6.02 19.75
CA LYS A 142 6.87 -5.69 21.15
C LYS A 142 6.84 -7.01 21.93
N LYS A 143 7.99 -7.42 22.46
CA LYS A 143 8.10 -8.56 23.38
C LYS A 143 7.25 -8.35 24.62
#